data_AF-C6HIF4-F1
#
_entry.id   AF-C6HIF4-F1
#
_cell.length_a   1.000
_cell.length_b   1.000
_cell.length_c   1.000
_cell.angle_alpha   90.00
_cell.angle_beta   90.00
_cell.angle_gamma   90.00
#
_symmetry.space_group_name_H-M   'P 1'
#
loop_
_entity.id
_entity.type
_entity.pdbx_description
1 polymer ?
#
loop_
_entity_poly.entity_id
_entity_poly.type
_entity_poly.pdbx_seq_one_letter_code
_entity_poly.pdbx_strand_id
1 'polypeptide(L)'
;MQPSFRSGRSNASFGTNCALLSGIDPAIISRANEIGTLAARGEDLVVICAKMSVDEIEELGEAESMARRFLGADFSRQPNNSGVDSGNDNERPEVLLENIIGEGYDNTVVMG
;
A
#
# COMPACT_ATOMS: atom_id res chain seq x y z
N MET A 1 44.82 28.24 -2.37
CA MET A 1 43.53 28.31 -3.07
C MET A 1 42.47 27.86 -2.07
N GLN A 2 41.60 28.75 -1.58
CA GLN A 2 40.55 28.37 -0.63
C GLN A 2 39.31 27.93 -1.41
N PRO A 3 38.59 26.85 -1.01
CA PRO A 3 37.38 26.44 -1.70
C PRO A 3 36.27 27.46 -1.42
N SER A 4 35.60 27.94 -2.46
CA SER A 4 34.41 28.78 -2.35
C SER A 4 33.20 27.90 -2.02
N PHE A 5 32.96 27.66 -0.74
CA PHE A 5 31.69 27.08 -0.28
C PHE A 5 30.60 28.14 -0.40
N ARG A 6 29.81 28.07 -1.48
CA ARG A 6 28.57 28.84 -1.57
C ARG A 6 27.59 28.27 -0.55
N SER A 7 27.01 29.13 0.28
CA SER A 7 25.97 28.72 1.23
C SER A 7 24.72 28.27 0.43
N GLY A 8 24.39 26.98 0.51
CA GLY A 8 23.31 26.34 -0.23
C GLY A 8 23.60 24.86 -0.47
N ARG A 9 22.55 24.02 -0.55
CA ARG A 9 22.73 22.60 -0.92
C ARG A 9 23.15 22.55 -2.39
N SER A 10 24.28 21.93 -2.69
CA SER A 10 24.64 21.63 -4.08
C SER A 10 23.60 20.66 -4.67
N ASN A 11 22.87 21.08 -5.70
CA ASN A 11 21.93 20.22 -6.43
C ASN A 11 22.61 19.13 -7.27
N ALA A 12 23.92 19.22 -7.46
CA ALA A 12 24.71 18.22 -8.15
C ALA A 12 25.53 17.45 -7.10
N SER A 13 25.10 16.24 -6.76
CA SER A 13 25.95 15.29 -6.06
C SER A 13 26.65 14.43 -7.10
N PHE A 14 27.97 14.27 -6.99
CA PHE A 14 28.68 13.24 -7.76
C PHE A 14 28.27 11.82 -7.33
N GLY A 15 27.50 11.67 -6.25
CA GLY A 15 27.08 10.39 -5.70
C GLY A 15 26.28 9.52 -6.68
N THR A 16 25.41 10.10 -7.50
CA THR A 16 24.67 9.35 -8.53
C THR A 16 25.58 8.86 -9.66
N ASN A 17 26.61 9.63 -10.01
CA ASN A 17 27.65 9.18 -10.95
C ASN A 17 28.52 8.07 -10.35
N CYS A 18 28.94 8.19 -9.09
CA CYS A 18 29.70 7.15 -8.39
C CYS A 18 28.91 5.84 -8.28
N ALA A 19 27.62 5.91 -7.98
CA ALA A 19 26.73 4.75 -7.90
C ALA A 19 26.56 4.07 -9.26
N LEU A 20 26.40 4.84 -10.35
CA LEU A 20 26.36 4.29 -11.71
C LEU A 20 27.66 3.56 -12.05
N LEU A 21 28.82 4.17 -11.75
CA LEU A 21 30.14 3.55 -11.97
C LEU A 21 30.35 2.30 -11.12
N SER A 22 29.67 2.19 -9.98
CA SER A 22 29.70 1.01 -9.09
C SER A 22 28.74 -0.10 -9.55
N GLY A 23 28.03 0.08 -10.66
CA GLY A 23 27.11 -0.91 -11.22
C GLY A 23 25.71 -0.90 -10.62
N ILE A 24 25.30 0.19 -9.95
CA ILE A 24 23.91 0.35 -9.52
C ILE A 24 23.03 0.56 -10.75
N ASP A 25 21.84 -0.05 -10.73
CA ASP A 25 20.87 0.00 -11.81
C ASP A 25 20.54 1.44 -12.24
N PRO A 26 20.63 1.78 -13.55
CA PRO A 26 20.31 3.11 -14.06
C PRO A 26 18.92 3.64 -13.69
N ALA A 27 17.92 2.77 -13.51
CA ALA A 27 16.59 3.15 -13.05
C ALA A 27 16.62 3.72 -11.63
N ILE A 28 17.44 3.14 -10.73
CA ILE A 28 17.66 3.66 -9.38
C ILE A 28 18.38 5.01 -9.43
N ILE A 29 19.38 5.15 -10.31
CA ILE A 29 20.11 6.41 -10.51
C ILE A 29 19.17 7.51 -11.02
N SER A 30 18.34 7.19 -12.01
CA SER A 30 17.35 8.12 -12.57
C SER A 30 16.38 8.62 -11.49
N ARG A 31 15.79 7.69 -10.73
CA ARG A 31 14.89 8.02 -9.62
C ARG A 31 15.58 8.87 -8.54
N ALA A 32 16.84 8.58 -8.21
CA ALA A 32 17.60 9.39 -7.26
C ALA A 32 17.83 10.84 -7.73
N ASN A 33 18.11 11.05 -9.03
CA ASN A 33 18.23 12.38 -9.61
C ASN A 33 16.88 13.13 -9.63
N GLU A 34 15.79 12.43 -9.92
CA GLU A 34 14.43 12.98 -9.86
C GLU A 34 14.10 13.45 -8.44
N ILE A 35 14.27 12.60 -7.42
CA ILE A 35 14.06 12.94 -6.01
C ILE A 35 14.92 14.15 -5.60
N GLY A 36 16.20 14.18 -6.02
CA GLY A 36 17.09 15.31 -5.76
C GLY A 36 16.55 16.63 -6.36
N THR A 37 15.96 16.56 -7.55
CA THR A 37 15.35 17.72 -8.24
C THR A 37 14.10 18.20 -7.50
N LEU A 38 13.22 17.30 -7.09
CA LEU A 38 12.00 17.60 -6.32
C LEU A 38 12.35 18.22 -4.96
N ALA A 39 13.32 17.64 -4.25
CA ALA A 39 13.80 18.15 -2.98
C ALA A 39 14.34 19.58 -3.09
N ALA A 40 15.07 19.88 -4.16
CA ALA A 40 15.64 21.19 -4.40
C ALA A 40 14.60 22.28 -4.70
N ARG A 41 13.45 21.88 -5.26
CA ARG A 41 12.31 22.76 -5.51
C ARG A 41 11.46 22.99 -4.25
N GLY A 42 11.76 22.30 -3.15
CA GLY A 42 10.99 22.35 -1.92
C GLY A 42 9.66 21.59 -2.00
N GLU A 43 9.55 20.62 -2.91
CA GLU A 43 8.36 19.79 -3.04
C GLU A 43 8.26 18.79 -1.87
N ASP A 44 7.03 18.42 -1.51
CA ASP A 44 6.79 17.44 -0.46
C ASP A 44 7.04 16.02 -0.99
N LEU A 45 8.25 15.51 -0.72
CA LEU A 45 8.66 14.17 -1.11
C LEU A 45 7.79 13.08 -0.48
N VAL A 46 7.16 13.31 0.68
CA VAL A 46 6.28 12.32 1.30
C VAL A 46 5.07 12.12 0.42
N VAL A 47 4.41 13.20 0.00
CA VAL A 47 3.24 13.13 -0.88
C VAL A 47 3.59 12.54 -2.24
N ILE A 48 4.75 12.91 -2.81
CA ILE A 48 5.15 12.43 -4.15
C ILE A 48 5.52 10.95 -4.11
N CYS A 49 6.33 10.52 -3.13
CA CYS A 49 6.78 9.13 -3.02
C CYS A 49 5.70 8.19 -2.49
N ALA A 50 4.68 8.69 -1.80
CA ALA A 50 3.55 7.90 -1.31
C ALA A 50 2.40 7.77 -2.33
N LYS A 51 2.57 8.28 -3.55
CA LYS A 51 1.59 8.04 -4.63
C LYS A 51 1.54 6.55 -4.95
N MET A 52 0.39 5.95 -4.66
CA MET A 52 0.03 4.60 -5.06
C MET A 52 -0.44 4.62 -6.52
N SER A 53 -0.17 3.54 -7.23
CA SER A 53 -0.77 3.23 -8.52
C SER A 53 -2.29 3.00 -8.39
N VAL A 54 -3.00 3.01 -9.51
CA VAL A 54 -4.46 2.76 -9.52
C VAL A 54 -4.77 1.39 -8.94
N ASP A 55 -3.99 0.38 -9.33
CA ASP A 55 -4.15 -1.01 -8.87
C ASP A 55 -3.89 -1.13 -7.36
N GLU A 56 -2.86 -0.47 -6.83
CA GLU A 56 -2.58 -0.44 -5.38
C GLU A 56 -3.70 0.26 -4.58
N ILE A 57 -4.34 1.28 -5.16
CA ILE A 57 -5.49 1.96 -4.52
C ILE A 57 -6.72 1.05 -4.51
N GLU A 58 -6.95 0.30 -5.59
CA GLU A 58 -8.04 -0.67 -5.70
C GLU A 58 -7.86 -1.80 -4.69
N GLU A 59 -6.68 -2.43 -4.65
CA GLU A 59 -6.32 -3.47 -3.69
C GLU A 59 -6.48 -2.98 -2.24
N LEU A 60 -6.02 -1.76 -1.94
CA LEU A 60 -6.20 -1.15 -0.63
C LEU A 60 -7.67 -0.97 -0.28
N GLY A 61 -8.50 -0.54 -1.24
CA GLY A 61 -9.94 -0.36 -1.06
C GLY A 61 -10.68 -1.67 -0.78
N GLU A 62 -10.32 -2.74 -1.49
CA GLU A 62 -10.87 -4.09 -1.27
C GLU A 62 -10.51 -4.60 0.13
N ALA A 63 -9.23 -4.47 0.52
CA ALA A 63 -8.76 -4.87 1.84
C ALA A 63 -9.45 -4.06 2.97
N GLU A 64 -9.61 -2.76 2.80
CA GLU A 64 -10.31 -1.91 3.77
C GLU A 64 -11.79 -2.32 3.90
N SER A 65 -12.47 -2.54 2.78
CA SER A 65 -13.86 -2.99 2.76
C SER A 65 -14.03 -4.31 3.50
N MET A 66 -13.14 -5.27 3.25
CA MET A 66 -13.11 -6.55 3.97
C MET A 66 -12.87 -6.35 5.48
N ALA A 67 -11.90 -5.54 5.87
CA ALA A 67 -11.62 -5.27 7.28
C ALA A 67 -12.80 -4.62 8.00
N ARG A 68 -13.49 -3.67 7.37
CA ARG A 68 -14.70 -3.03 7.93
C ARG A 68 -15.83 -4.03 8.13
N ARG A 69 -16.08 -4.90 7.15
CA ARG A 69 -17.10 -5.97 7.25
C ARG A 69 -16.77 -6.95 8.38
N PHE A 70 -15.50 -7.33 8.51
CA PHE A 70 -15.02 -8.19 9.59
C PHE A 70 -15.23 -7.56 10.97
N LEU A 71 -14.81 -6.30 11.16
CA LEU A 71 -14.94 -5.61 12.45
C LEU A 71 -16.40 -5.33 12.83
N GLY A 72 -17.30 -5.20 11.84
CA GLY A 72 -18.73 -5.00 12.05
C GLY A 72 -19.53 -6.28 12.27
N ALA A 73 -18.94 -7.46 12.07
CA ALA A 73 -19.62 -8.73 12.25
C ALA A 73 -19.74 -9.10 13.74
N ASP A 74 -20.91 -9.63 14.11
CA ASP A 74 -21.15 -10.13 15.47
C ASP A 74 -20.85 -11.63 15.55
N PHE A 75 -19.75 -11.97 16.22
CA PHE A 75 -19.31 -13.35 16.45
C PHE A 75 -19.75 -13.91 17.81
N SER A 76 -20.51 -13.16 18.60
CA SER A 76 -20.82 -13.52 19.99
C SER A 76 -22.03 -14.44 20.16
N ARG A 77 -22.81 -14.66 19.09
CA ARG A 77 -24.03 -15.49 19.12
C ARG A 77 -23.68 -16.97 19.22
N GLN A 78 -23.63 -17.49 20.44
CA GLN A 78 -23.57 -18.93 20.69
C GLN A 78 -24.85 -19.62 20.18
N PRO A 79 -24.76 -20.84 19.63
CA PRO A 79 -25.93 -21.64 19.32
C PRO A 79 -26.70 -21.85 20.62
N ASN A 80 -27.87 -21.23 20.71
CA ASN A 80 -28.78 -21.38 21.81
C ASN A 80 -29.17 -22.86 21.90
N ASN A 81 -28.76 -23.52 22.98
CA ASN A 81 -29.08 -24.91 23.32
C ASN A 81 -30.59 -25.13 23.63
N SER A 82 -31.47 -24.23 23.18
CA SER A 82 -32.93 -24.34 23.25
C SER A 82 -33.43 -24.95 21.95
N GLY A 83 -33.73 -26.25 21.98
CA GLY A 83 -34.17 -27.08 20.85
C GLY A 83 -35.41 -26.61 20.09
N VAL A 84 -35.28 -25.54 19.31
CA VAL A 84 -36.14 -25.24 18.16
C VAL A 84 -35.21 -24.91 17.01
N ASP A 85 -34.92 -25.93 16.21
CA ASP A 85 -34.23 -25.84 14.94
C ASP A 85 -35.03 -24.94 13.99
N SER A 86 -34.50 -23.76 13.72
CA SER A 86 -34.99 -22.86 12.68
C SER A 86 -33.76 -22.31 11.96
N GLY A 87 -33.28 -23.14 11.03
CA GLY A 87 -32.13 -22.96 10.16
C GLY A 87 -31.86 -21.51 9.73
N ASN A 88 -30.88 -20.90 10.38
CA ASN A 88 -30.19 -19.75 9.84
C ASN A 88 -28.71 -20.10 9.79
N ASP A 89 -28.24 -20.54 8.61
CA ASP A 89 -26.86 -21.00 8.38
C ASP A 89 -25.80 -19.92 8.69
N ASN A 90 -26.24 -18.67 8.91
CA ASN A 90 -25.46 -17.52 9.38
C ASN A 90 -25.06 -17.59 10.87
N GLU A 91 -25.45 -18.63 11.61
CA GLU A 91 -25.08 -18.80 13.02
C GLU A 91 -23.67 -19.37 13.21
N ARG A 92 -23.03 -19.86 12.13
CA ARG A 92 -21.66 -20.37 12.17
C ARG A 92 -20.67 -19.27 11.80
N PRO A 93 -19.67 -18.98 12.66
CA PRO A 93 -18.68 -17.93 12.37
C PRO A 93 -17.88 -18.23 11.10
N GLU A 94 -17.72 -19.51 10.73
CA GLU A 94 -17.07 -19.91 9.48
C GLU A 94 -17.79 -19.38 8.23
N VAL A 95 -19.12 -19.43 8.20
CA VAL A 95 -19.95 -18.97 7.06
C VAL A 95 -19.91 -17.44 6.96
N LEU A 96 -19.90 -16.75 8.10
CA LEU A 96 -19.75 -15.29 8.13
C LEU A 96 -18.40 -14.85 7.55
N LEU A 97 -17.31 -15.55 7.90
CA LEU A 97 -15.98 -15.26 7.36
C LEU A 97 -15.89 -15.56 5.86
N GLU A 98 -16.45 -16.67 5.40
CA GLU A 98 -16.52 -16.99 3.97
C GLU A 98 -17.27 -15.93 3.17
N ASN A 99 -18.35 -15.35 3.70
CA ASN A 99 -19.06 -14.26 3.04
C ASN A 99 -18.26 -12.95 3.01
N ILE A 100 -17.52 -12.64 4.08
CA ILE A 100 -16.69 -11.43 4.18
C ILE A 100 -15.49 -11.50 3.22
N ILE A 101 -14.86 -12.67 3.09
CA ILE A 101 -13.75 -12.93 2.17
C ILE A 101 -14.28 -13.11 0.73
N GLY A 102 -15.47 -13.71 0.62
CA GLY A 102 -16.12 -14.15 -0.61
C GLY A 102 -16.41 -13.03 -1.61
N GLU A 103 -16.95 -11.94 -1.11
CA GLU A 103 -17.34 -10.79 -1.93
C GLU A 103 -16.16 -9.99 -2.50
N GLY A 104 -14.91 -10.31 -2.15
CA GLY A 104 -13.70 -9.63 -2.64
C GLY A 104 -12.84 -10.45 -3.62
N TYR A 105 -12.96 -11.78 -3.63
CA TYR A 105 -12.05 -12.62 -4.44
C TYR A 105 -12.49 -12.82 -5.89
N ASP A 106 -13.77 -12.62 -6.22
CA ASP A 106 -14.29 -12.87 -7.58
C ASP A 106 -13.81 -11.82 -8.61
N ASN A 107 -13.41 -10.62 -8.18
CA ASN A 107 -12.93 -9.57 -9.08
C ASN A 107 -11.44 -9.69 -9.44
N THR A 108 -10.62 -10.27 -8.57
CA THR A 108 -9.16 -10.35 -8.75
C THR A 108 -8.71 -11.48 -9.70
N VAL A 109 -9.58 -12.44 -10.01
CA VAL A 109 -9.24 -13.59 -10.89
C VAL A 109 -9.37 -13.27 -12.40
N VAL A 110 -9.92 -12.10 -12.76
CA VAL A 110 -10.22 -11.76 -14.18
C VAL A 110 -9.08 -11.01 -14.90
N MET A 111 -8.03 -10.57 -14.19
CA MET A 111 -6.85 -9.92 -14.79
C MET A 111 -5.60 -10.79 -14.63
N GLY A 112 -5.52 -11.85 -15.45
CA GLY A 112 -4.33 -12.67 -15.65
C GLY A 112 -3.93 -12.75 -17.12
#